data_AF-A0A918LYR6-F1
#
_entry.id   AF-A0A918LYR6-F1
#
_cell.length_a   1.000
_cell.length_b   1.000
_cell.length_c   1.000
_cell.angle_alpha   90.00
_cell.angle_beta   90.00
_cell.angle_gamma   90.00
#
_symmetry.space_group_name_H-M   'P 1'
#
loop_
_entity.id
_entity.type
_entity.pdbx_description
1 polymer ?
#
loop_
_entity_poly.entity_id
_entity_poly.type
_entity_poly.pdbx_seq_one_letter_code
_entity_poly.pdbx_strand_id
1 'polypeptide(L)' 'MPSSLERGVDRLRIVDASVFPRMPGIFIATPIYVISEKASDVTLATAQGELR' A
#
# COMPACT_ATOMS: atom_id res chain seq x y z
N MET A 1 1.85 -6.20 -12.57
CA MET A 1 0.92 -6.00 -11.44
C MET A 1 0.10 -4.76 -11.77
N PRO A 2 -1.25 -4.77 -11.72
CA PRO A 2 -2.00 -3.55 -11.98
C PRO A 2 -1.56 -2.49 -10.97
N SER A 3 -1.15 -1.35 -11.49
CA SER A 3 -0.58 -0.22 -10.76
C SER A 3 -1.49 0.17 -9.59
N SER A 4 -0.99 0.01 -8.37
CA SER A 4 -1.66 0.42 -7.13
C SER A 4 -1.69 1.96 -6.96
N LEU A 5 -1.76 2.69 -8.07
CA LEU A 5 -1.96 4.12 -8.09
C LEU A 5 -3.47 4.33 -8.00
N GLU A 6 -3.91 5.16 -7.05
CA GLU A 6 -5.17 5.89 -7.16
C GLU A 6 -5.39 6.28 -8.63
N ARG A 7 -6.59 6.06 -9.17
CA ARG A 7 -6.86 6.27 -10.61
C ARG A 7 -6.47 7.69 -11.02
N GLY A 8 -5.31 7.84 -11.67
CA GLY A 8 -4.87 9.09 -12.30
C GLY A 8 -3.80 9.92 -11.57
N VAL A 9 -3.18 9.45 -10.47
CA VAL A 9 -2.06 10.16 -9.83
C VAL A 9 -0.77 9.35 -9.92
N ASP A 10 0.26 9.92 -10.53
CA ASP A 10 1.56 9.27 -10.65
C ASP A 10 2.33 9.28 -9.33
N ARG A 11 2.94 8.13 -9.00
CA ARG A 11 3.86 7.94 -7.86
C ARG A 11 3.24 8.24 -6.49
N LEU A 12 1.91 8.11 -6.34
CA LEU A 12 1.21 8.23 -5.05
C LEU A 12 0.70 6.87 -4.57
N ARG A 13 0.85 6.59 -3.28
CA ARG A 13 0.34 5.38 -2.62
C ARG A 13 -0.27 5.77 -1.27
N ILE A 14 -1.48 5.28 -0.99
CA ILE A 14 -2.13 5.41 0.32
C ILE A 14 -1.83 4.15 1.14
N VAL A 15 -1.42 4.30 2.39
CA VAL A 15 -0.99 3.20 3.28
C VAL A 15 -1.52 3.43 4.68
N ASP A 16 -2.85 3.44 4.81
CA ASP A 16 -3.55 3.58 6.09
C ASP A 16 -4.84 2.73 6.08
N ALA A 17 -5.73 2.94 7.07
CA ALA A 17 -6.98 2.18 7.17
C ALA A 17 -7.96 2.41 6.00
N SER A 18 -7.84 3.52 5.26
CA SER A 18 -8.78 3.88 4.18
C SER A 18 -8.68 2.96 2.96
N VAL A 19 -7.58 2.22 2.82
CA VAL A 19 -7.36 1.27 1.73
C VAL A 19 -8.27 0.04 1.81
N PHE A 20 -8.83 -0.23 2.99
CA PHE A 20 -9.73 -1.35 3.20
C PHE A 20 -11.16 -0.97 2.78
N PRO A 21 -11.79 -1.65 1.80
CA PRO A 21 -13.18 -1.37 1.40
C PRO A 21 -14.19 -1.57 2.53
N ARG A 22 -13.81 -2.37 3.53
CA ARG A 22 -14.51 -2.57 4.80
C ARG A 22 -13.46 -2.89 5.85
N MET A 23 -13.68 -2.41 7.08
CA MET A 23 -12.78 -2.70 8.19
C MET A 23 -12.60 -4.22 8.38
N PRO A 24 -11.36 -4.74 8.34
CA PRO A 24 -11.07 -6.17 8.42
C PRO A 24 -11.28 -6.77 9.83
N GLY A 25 -11.61 -5.95 10.83
CA GLY A 25 -11.89 -6.36 12.21
C GLY A 25 -11.71 -5.21 13.19
N ILE A 26 -11.91 -5.49 14.48
CA ILE A 26 -11.76 -4.50 15.56
C ILE A 26 -10.29 -4.23 15.94
N PHE A 27 -9.40 -5.20 15.69
CA PHE A 27 -7.97 -5.06 15.91
C PHE A 27 -7.32 -4.44 14.68
N ILE A 28 -7.49 -3.12 14.52
CA ILE A 28 -7.09 -2.38 13.31
C ILE A 28 -5.57 -2.32 13.11
N ALA A 29 -4.78 -2.42 14.19
CA ALA A 29 -3.33 -2.27 14.14
C ALA A 29 -2.67 -3.38 13.31
N THR A 30 -3.08 -4.64 13.49
CA THR A 30 -2.50 -5.78 12.78
C THR A 30 -2.58 -5.67 11.25
N PRO A 31 -3.77 -5.48 10.64
CA PRO A 31 -3.88 -5.36 9.18
C PRO A 31 -3.20 -4.10 8.65
N ILE A 32 -3.17 -3.00 9.43
CA ILE A 32 -2.43 -1.79 9.07
C ILE A 32 -0.91 -2.06 9.05
N TYR A 33 -0.37 -2.78 10.03
CA TYR A 33 1.05 -3.16 10.04
C TYR A 33 1.41 -4.04 8.84
N VAL A 34 0.58 -5.02 8.50
CA VAL A 34 0.83 -5.93 7.37
C VAL A 34 0.85 -5.17 6.03
N ILE A 35 -0.12 -4.28 5.78
CA ILE A 35 -0.11 -3.49 4.54
C ILE A 35 1.06 -2.49 4.52
N SER A 36 1.48 -1.98 5.68
CA SER A 36 2.64 -1.08 5.80
C SER A 36 3.95 -1.78 5.45
N GLU A 37 4.12 -3.02 5.88
CA GLU A 37 5.27 -3.87 5.52
C GLU A 37 5.32 -4.04 4.00
N LYS A 38 4.20 -4.45 3.39
CA LYS A 38 4.14 -4.63 1.94
C LYS A 38 4.40 -3.34 1.16
N ALA A 39 3.87 -2.22 1.63
CA ALA A 39 4.09 -0.91 1.01
C ALA A 39 5.56 -0.48 1.09
N SER A 40 6.25 -0.82 2.17
CA SER A 40 7.69 -0.57 2.34
C SER A 40 8.50 -1.33 1.30
N ASP A 41 8.24 -2.63 1.11
CA ASP A 41 8.89 -3.45 0.09
C ASP A 41 8.71 -2.88 -1.32
N VAL A 42 7.47 -2.53 -1.67
CA VAL A 42 7.15 -1.99 -3.00
C VAL A 42 7.81 -0.62 -3.20
N THR A 43 7.85 0.22 -2.16
CA THR A 43 8.48 1.53 -2.22
C THR A 43 9.98 1.40 -2.43
N LEU A 44 10.63 0.48 -1.69
CA LEU A 44 12.05 0.21 -1.82
C LEU A 44 12.40 -0.35 -3.20
N ALA A 45 11.68 -1.35 -3.68
CA ALA A 45 11.88 -1.91 -5.01
C ALA A 45 11.60 -0.87 -6.13
N THR A 46 10.64 0.04 -5.95
CA THR A 46 10.43 1.16 -6.88
C THR A 46 11.64 2.11 -6.85
N ALA A 47 12.15 2.46 -5.67
CA ALA A 47 13.30 3.35 -5.51
C ALA A 47 14.60 2.76 -6.09
N GLN A 48 14.74 1.44 -6.03
CA GLN A 48 15.85 0.68 -6.63
C GLN A 48 15.67 0.46 -8.14
N GLY A 49 14.52 0.83 -8.72
CA GLY A 49 14.22 0.63 -10.14
C GLY A 49 13.89 -0.82 -10.52
N GLU A 50 13.62 -1.68 -9.54
CA GLU A 50 13.27 -3.09 -9.71
C GLU A 50 11.80 -3.28 -10.11
N LEU A 51 10.95 -2.35 -9.67
CA LEU A 51 9.54 -2.26 -10.09
C LEU A 51 9.37 -0.98 -10.92
N ARG A 52 8.93 -1.16 -12.17
CA ARG A 52 8.50 -0.09 -13.08
C ARG A 52 6.99 0.04 -13.10
#